data_AF-A0A7V1SN46-F1
#
_entry.id   AF-A0A7V1SN46-F1
#
_cell.length_a   1.000
_cell.length_b   1.000
_cell.length_c   1.000
_cell.angle_alpha   90.00
_cell.angle_beta   90.00
_cell.angle_gamma   90.00
#
_symmetry.space_group_name_H-M   'P 1'
#
loop_
_entity.id
_entity.type
_entity.pdbx_description
1 polymer ?
#
loop_
_entity_poly.entity_id
_entity_poly.type
_entity_poly.pdbx_seq_one_letter_code
_entity_poly.pdbx_strand_id
1 'polypeptide(L)' 'QLNRRIKQITGLTPNKYVRTIRLQIAREAIESGKYRTVAEISYLAGFETPAYFSKLFKEHYGRDVNDIL' A
#
# COMPACT_ATOMS: atom_id res chain seq x y z
N GLN A 1 15.89 18.63 -6.17
CA GLN A 1 16.50 18.48 -4.82
C GLN A 1 15.74 17.48 -3.96
N LEU A 2 14.41 17.58 -3.82
CA LEU A 2 13.57 16.70 -2.98
C LEU A 2 13.69 15.20 -3.32
N ASN A 3 13.53 14.82 -4.60
CA ASN A 3 13.61 13.41 -5.02
C ASN A 3 14.94 12.74 -4.65
N ARG A 4 16.04 13.50 -4.76
CA ARG A 4 17.38 13.04 -4.38
C ARG A 4 17.49 12.85 -2.87
N ARG A 5 16.96 13.79 -2.07
CA ARG A 5 16.95 13.69 -0.60
C ARG A 5 16.15 12.47 -0.11
N ILE A 6 14.95 12.25 -0.66
CA ILE A 6 14.14 11.07 -0.31
C ILE A 6 14.91 9.79 -0.61
N LYS A 7 15.52 9.67 -1.80
CA LYS A 7 16.31 8.49 -2.15
C LYS A 7 17.56 8.32 -1.27
N GLN A 8 18.23 9.41 -0.90
CA GLN A 8 19.39 9.35 0.00
C GLN A 8 19.03 8.89 1.41
N ILE A 9 17.87 9.32 1.93
CA ILE A 9 17.43 8.96 3.30
C ILE A 9 16.81 7.56 3.33
N THR A 10 15.95 7.23 2.36
CA THR A 10 15.12 6.03 2.40
C THR A 10 15.64 4.88 1.54
N GLY A 11 16.59 5.16 0.63
CA GLY A 11 17.01 4.22 -0.41
C GLY A 11 16.01 4.03 -1.55
N LEU A 12 14.81 4.63 -1.45
CA LEU A 12 13.71 4.43 -2.38
C LEU A 12 13.49 5.66 -3.27
N THR A 13 12.98 5.43 -4.48
CA THR A 13 12.43 6.56 -5.25
C THR A 13 11.21 7.13 -4.52
N PRO A 14 10.89 8.42 -4.67
CA PRO A 14 9.72 9.02 -4.02
C PRO A 14 8.43 8.25 -4.29
N ASN A 15 8.22 7.81 -5.53
CA ASN A 15 7.05 7.01 -5.89
C ASN A 15 7.01 5.66 -5.15
N LYS A 16 8.14 4.97 -5.03
CA LYS A 16 8.21 3.70 -4.29
C LYS A 16 7.99 3.94 -2.79
N TYR A 17 8.54 5.01 -2.25
CA TYR A 17 8.34 5.41 -0.86
C TYR A 17 6.86 5.67 -0.54
N VAL A 18 6.19 6.51 -1.34
CA VAL A 18 4.74 6.78 -1.18
C VAL A 18 3.93 5.49 -1.28
N ARG A 19 4.24 4.62 -2.26
CA ARG A 19 3.55 3.33 -2.39
C ARG A 19 3.75 2.45 -1.16
N THR A 20 4.94 2.39 -0.58
CA THR A 20 5.20 1.63 0.65
C THR A 20 4.37 2.15 1.82
N ILE A 21 4.29 3.48 2.00
CA ILE A 21 3.43 4.06 3.06
C ILE A 21 1.96 3.71 2.84
N ARG A 22 1.45 3.82 1.60
CA ARG A 22 0.06 3.44 1.28
C ARG A 22 -0.22 1.95 1.58
N LEU A 23 0.71 1.07 1.24
CA LEU A 23 0.59 -0.36 1.55
C LEU A 23 0.60 -0.65 3.06
N GLN A 24 1.38 0.10 3.84
CA GLN A 24 1.35 0.00 5.31
C GLN A 24 -0.01 0.42 5.88
N ILE A 25 -0.58 1.53 5.41
CA ILE A 25 -1.92 1.97 5.80
C ILE A 25 -2.97 0.90 5.49
N ALA A 26 -2.90 0.29 4.30
CA ALA A 26 -3.81 -0.79 3.92
C ALA A 26 -3.70 -2.00 4.86
N ARG A 27 -2.46 -2.38 5.25
CA ARG A 27 -2.22 -3.46 6.19
C ARG A 27 -2.82 -3.16 7.57
N GLU A 28 -2.59 -1.97 8.10
CA GLU A 28 -3.18 -1.53 9.39
C GLU A 28 -4.71 -1.55 9.34
N ALA A 29 -5.29 -1.15 8.20
CA ALA A 29 -6.74 -1.18 8.00
C ALA A 29 -7.29 -2.62 8.02
N ILE A 30 -6.60 -3.57 7.38
CA ILE A 30 -6.95 -4.99 7.41
C ILE A 30 -6.86 -5.53 8.85
N GLU A 31 -5.73 -5.29 9.52
CA GLU A 31 -5.49 -5.74 10.91
C GLU A 31 -6.50 -5.16 11.90
N SER A 32 -7.07 -3.98 11.61
CA SER A 32 -8.12 -3.38 12.44
C SER A 32 -9.47 -4.10 12.39
N GLY A 33 -9.75 -4.90 11.36
CA GLY A 33 -11.02 -5.60 11.15
C GLY A 33 -12.23 -4.69 10.88
N LYS A 34 -12.01 -3.37 10.68
CA LYS A 34 -13.09 -2.38 10.49
C LYS A 34 -13.69 -2.39 9.08
N TYR A 35 -12.90 -2.80 8.09
CA TYR A 35 -13.26 -2.76 6.68
C TYR A 35 -13.58 -4.18 6.19
N ARG A 36 -14.53 -4.30 5.26
CA ARG A 36 -15.07 -5.60 4.83
C ARG A 36 -14.76 -5.93 3.38
N THR A 37 -14.28 -4.96 2.62
CA THR A 37 -13.97 -5.16 1.20
C THR A 37 -12.58 -4.65 0.83
N VAL A 38 -11.96 -5.33 -0.13
CA VAL A 38 -10.69 -4.91 -0.75
C VAL A 38 -10.80 -3.49 -1.33
N ALA A 39 -11.97 -3.12 -1.85
CA ALA A 39 -12.20 -1.80 -2.43
C ALA A 39 -12.13 -0.68 -1.36
N GLU A 40 -12.80 -0.84 -0.22
CA GLU A 40 -12.74 0.12 0.89
C GLU A 40 -11.31 0.35 1.35
N ILE A 41 -10.55 -0.73 1.55
CA ILE A 41 -9.15 -0.66 1.99
C ILE A 41 -8.27 0.01 0.94
N SER A 42 -8.46 -0.33 -0.34
CA SER A 42 -7.75 0.29 -1.46
C SER A 42 -7.93 1.81 -1.47
N TYR A 43 -9.18 2.27 -1.39
CA TYR A 43 -9.50 3.70 -1.44
C TYR A 43 -9.01 4.43 -0.19
N LEU A 44 -9.16 3.84 0.99
CA LEU A 44 -8.62 4.37 2.24
C LEU A 44 -7.10 4.56 2.17
N ALA A 45 -6.39 3.58 1.63
CA ALA A 45 -4.95 3.63 1.44
C ALA A 45 -4.51 4.59 0.30
N GLY A 46 -5.45 5.24 -0.39
CA GLY A 46 -5.18 6.23 -1.43
C GLY A 46 -4.80 5.63 -2.78
N PHE A 47 -5.22 4.40 -3.08
CA PHE A 47 -5.13 3.83 -4.42
C PHE A 47 -6.37 4.16 -5.25
N GLU A 48 -6.16 4.51 -6.52
CA GLU A 48 -7.25 4.86 -7.45
C GLU A 48 -8.07 3.64 -7.87
N THR A 49 -7.45 2.46 -7.92
CA THR A 49 -8.14 1.22 -8.33
C THR A 49 -7.80 0.05 -7.41
N PRO A 50 -8.80 -0.74 -6.98
CA PRO A 50 -8.57 -1.94 -6.17
C PRO A 50 -7.68 -2.97 -6.85
N ALA A 51 -7.80 -3.13 -8.17
CA ALA A 51 -6.97 -4.09 -8.92
C ALA A 51 -5.47 -3.75 -8.86
N TYR A 52 -5.12 -2.46 -8.98
CA TYR A 52 -3.73 -2.04 -8.88
C TYR A 52 -3.19 -2.18 -7.45
N PHE A 53 -4.02 -1.86 -6.46
CA PHE A 53 -3.71 -2.08 -5.05
C PHE A 53 -3.43 -3.56 -4.77
N SER A 54 -4.33 -4.48 -5.11
CA SER A 54 -4.18 -5.91 -4.83
C SER A 54 -2.90 -6.48 -5.46
N LYS A 55 -2.58 -6.07 -6.69
CA LYS A 55 -1.33 -6.44 -7.35
C LYS A 55 -0.11 -6.00 -6.54
N LEU A 56 -0.04 -4.73 -6.17
CA LEU A 56 1.08 -4.19 -5.41
C LEU A 56 1.19 -4.78 -4.00
N PHE A 57 0.06 -5.03 -3.35
CA PHE A 57 0.02 -5.63 -2.03
C PHE A 57 0.61 -7.04 -2.07
N LYS A 58 0.19 -7.85 -3.04
CA LYS A 58 0.72 -9.19 -3.25
C LYS A 58 2.20 -9.18 -3.60
N GLU A 59 2.65 -8.27 -4.47
CA GLU A 59 4.07 -8.10 -4.78
C GLU A 59 4.91 -7.72 -3.55
N HIS A 60 4.35 -6.93 -2.63
CA HIS A 60 5.09 -6.44 -1.46
C HIS A 60 5.07 -7.41 -0.27
N TYR A 61 3.95 -8.06 0.01
CA TYR A 61 3.75 -8.92 1.19
C TYR A 61 3.70 -10.42 0.85
N GLY A 62 3.67 -10.79 -0.42
CA GLY A 62 3.64 -12.19 -0.86
C GLY A 62 2.30 -12.90 -0.67
N ARG A 63 1.24 -12.20 -0.26
CA ARG A 63 -0.11 -12.74 -0.08
C ARG A 63 -1.17 -11.87 -0.71
N ASP A 64 -2.26 -12.49 -1.17
CA ASP A 64 -3.40 -11.75 -1.68
C ASP A 64 -4.14 -11.07 -0.53
N VAL A 65 -4.72 -9.89 -0.77
CA VAL A 65 -5.53 -9.19 0.22
C VAL A 65 -6.76 -10.02 0.58
N ASN A 66 -7.32 -10.75 -0.39
CA ASN A 66 -8.47 -11.61 -0.16
C ASN A 66 -8.17 -12.79 0.78
N ASP A 67 -6.90 -13.18 0.94
CA ASP A 67 -6.51 -14.29 1.82
C ASP A 67 -6.48 -13.89 3.31
N ILE A 68 -6.40 -12.58 3.60
CA ILE A 68 -6.15 -12.05 4.94
C ILE A 68 -7.24 -11.08 5.43
N LEU A 69 -8.20 -10.78 4.57
CA LEU A 69 -9.36 -9.94 4.87
C LEU A 69 -10.50 -10.78 5.45
#